data_AF-A0A0Q8GUU4-F1
#
_entry.id   AF-A0A0Q8GUU4-F1
#
_cell.length_a   1.000
_cell.length_b   1.000
_cell.length_c   1.000
_cell.angle_alpha   90.00
_cell.angle_beta   90.00
_cell.angle_gamma   90.00
#
_symmetry.space_group_name_H-M   'P 1'
#
loop_
_entity.id
_entity.type
_entity.pdbx_description
1 polymer ?
#
loop_
_entity_poly.entity_id
_entity_poly.type
_entity_poly.pdbx_seq_one_letter_code
_entity_poly.pdbx_strand_id
1 'polypeptide(L)'
;MTTIQATSTASLSTTSALSESNPTNASTKMEGGKAVFENDNYRITAGDNNEVHIFNKKTGEDYKIWGDPHVNIDGKHEFDFWGTTTFALEDGTKVTIETTPWNGNQNATVASTVNITNGDYGVQIKGVDTNKVGDLKINEAKGWGETLDWTHDDGNVLQENPAGKGFLAVDADGKIQKVDQNYINKTDLQLNAGKPAKPVDQGAQDRAADFVKDLFSMFSGLLSASFTGAFLGALAASSESREPAARDANRFSLTFVRLDF
;
A
#
# COMPACT_ATOMS: atom_id res chain seq x y z
N MET A 1 42.95 16.45 44.64
CA MET A 1 42.90 17.29 43.43
C MET A 1 42.70 16.35 42.26
N THR A 2 41.47 15.90 42.01
CA THR A 2 40.40 16.57 41.24
C THR A 2 40.75 16.62 39.75
N THR A 3 40.26 15.60 39.04
CA THR A 3 40.04 15.49 37.60
C THR A 3 39.17 16.64 37.10
N ILE A 4 39.48 17.22 35.93
CA ILE A 4 38.47 17.53 34.90
C ILE A 4 39.08 17.27 33.52
N GLN A 5 38.44 16.35 32.81
CA GLN A 5 38.70 15.93 31.44
C GLN A 5 38.05 16.98 30.51
N ALA A 6 38.79 17.49 29.52
CA ALA A 6 38.25 18.42 28.54
C ALA A 6 37.26 17.68 27.63
N THR A 7 35.98 18.03 27.71
CA THR A 7 34.94 17.61 26.78
C THR A 7 35.11 18.36 25.46
N SER A 8 35.40 17.63 24.38
CA SER A 8 35.27 18.14 23.02
C SER A 8 33.78 18.28 22.71
N THR A 9 33.25 19.50 22.70
CA THR A 9 31.96 19.79 22.07
C THR A 9 32.14 19.67 20.56
N ALA A 10 31.83 18.50 20.00
CA ALA A 10 31.53 18.40 18.59
C ALA A 10 30.22 19.17 18.34
N SER A 11 30.35 20.38 17.80
CA SER A 11 29.21 21.10 17.24
C SER A 11 28.73 20.30 16.04
N LEU A 12 27.60 19.61 16.20
CA LEU A 12 26.91 18.96 15.09
C LEU A 12 26.27 20.04 14.23
N SER A 13 27.06 20.63 13.34
CA SER A 13 26.57 21.50 12.28
C SER A 13 25.94 20.62 11.19
N THR A 14 24.80 20.00 11.46
CA THR A 14 23.98 19.35 10.43
C THR A 14 23.17 20.41 9.70
N THR A 15 23.85 21.25 8.94
CA THR A 15 23.27 21.82 7.71
C THR A 15 23.68 20.92 6.56
N SER A 16 23.28 19.65 6.64
CA SER A 16 23.18 18.81 5.45
C SER A 16 21.91 19.28 4.77
N ALA A 17 22.05 20.06 3.69
CA ALA A 17 20.94 20.28 2.78
C ALA A 17 20.36 18.90 2.43
N LEU A 18 19.07 18.69 2.71
CA LEU A 18 18.31 17.56 2.20
C LEU A 18 18.45 17.61 0.68
N SER A 19 19.39 16.85 0.15
CA SER A 19 19.49 16.57 -1.28
C SER A 19 18.20 15.84 -1.66
N GLU A 20 17.24 16.59 -2.17
CA GLU A 20 16.42 16.36 -3.36
C GLU A 20 16.41 14.93 -3.97
N SER A 21 16.33 13.86 -3.18
CA SER A 21 15.94 12.54 -3.68
C SER A 21 14.44 12.55 -3.89
N ASN A 22 14.01 13.24 -4.94
CA ASN A 22 12.73 12.98 -5.60
C ASN A 22 12.98 12.11 -6.85
N PRO A 23 13.48 10.86 -6.70
CA PRO A 23 13.95 10.06 -7.83
C PRO A 23 12.84 9.68 -8.82
N THR A 24 11.58 9.79 -8.42
CA THR A 24 10.39 9.48 -9.23
C THR A 24 9.78 10.71 -9.90
N ASN A 25 10.41 11.89 -9.76
CA ASN A 25 9.89 13.17 -10.23
C ASN A 25 8.48 13.49 -9.69
N ALA A 26 8.16 13.03 -8.47
CA ALA A 26 6.88 13.26 -7.81
C ALA A 26 6.64 14.76 -7.57
N SER A 27 5.45 15.24 -7.90
CA SER A 27 5.05 16.61 -7.66
C SER A 27 3.55 16.70 -7.43
N THR A 28 3.08 17.79 -6.84
CA THR A 28 1.65 18.03 -6.66
C THR A 28 1.33 19.49 -6.93
N LYS A 29 0.19 19.73 -7.57
CA LYS A 29 -0.30 21.09 -7.87
C LYS A 29 -1.82 21.11 -7.87
N MET A 30 -2.38 22.32 -7.75
CA MET A 30 -3.78 22.55 -8.04
C MET A 30 -3.97 22.77 -9.55
N GLU A 31 -4.90 22.03 -10.16
CA GLU A 31 -5.26 22.19 -11.58
C GLU A 31 -6.77 21.95 -11.76
N GLY A 32 -7.47 22.92 -12.37
CA GLY A 32 -8.90 22.77 -12.64
C GLY A 32 -9.79 22.55 -11.40
N GLY A 33 -9.38 23.07 -10.24
CA GLY A 33 -10.09 22.87 -8.97
C GLY A 33 -9.82 21.51 -8.31
N LYS A 34 -8.88 20.72 -8.83
CA LYS A 34 -8.45 19.44 -8.25
C LYS A 34 -7.01 19.51 -7.80
N ALA A 35 -6.67 18.74 -6.77
CA ALA A 35 -5.29 18.39 -6.51
C ALA A 35 -4.84 17.34 -7.53
N VAL A 36 -3.68 17.55 -8.14
CA VAL A 36 -3.08 16.65 -9.12
C VAL A 36 -1.68 16.30 -8.64
N PHE A 37 -1.51 15.08 -8.17
CA PHE A 37 -0.22 14.46 -7.93
C PHE A 37 0.24 13.73 -9.20
N GLU A 38 1.52 13.83 -9.50
CA GLU A 38 2.09 13.14 -10.65
C GLU A 38 3.54 12.75 -10.37
N ASN A 39 3.88 11.49 -10.68
CA ASN A 39 5.25 10.97 -10.72
C ASN A 39 5.48 10.27 -12.08
N ASP A 40 6.58 9.54 -12.25
CA ASP A 40 6.89 8.85 -13.50
C ASP A 40 5.82 7.83 -13.94
N ASN A 41 5.18 7.13 -13.00
CA ASN A 41 4.32 5.98 -13.30
C ASN A 41 2.82 6.26 -13.09
N TYR A 42 2.46 7.23 -12.26
CA TYR A 42 1.08 7.47 -11.85
C TYR A 42 0.71 8.94 -11.99
N ARG A 43 -0.58 9.15 -12.24
CA ARG A 43 -1.28 10.41 -12.04
C ARG A 43 -2.40 10.16 -11.04
N ILE A 44 -2.44 10.93 -9.96
CA ILE A 44 -3.46 10.82 -8.93
C ILE A 44 -4.16 12.16 -8.82
N THR A 45 -5.49 12.17 -8.92
CA THR A 45 -6.28 13.40 -8.77
C THR A 45 -7.30 13.26 -7.65
N ALA A 46 -7.53 14.34 -6.92
CA ALA A 46 -8.55 14.42 -5.89
C ALA A 46 -9.28 15.77 -5.97
N GLY A 47 -10.61 15.74 -5.92
CA GLY A 47 -11.47 16.93 -5.87
C GLY A 47 -12.26 16.99 -4.57
N ASP A 48 -12.93 18.12 -4.30
CA ASP A 48 -13.87 18.30 -3.17
C ASP A 48 -15.26 17.69 -3.43
N ASN A 49 -15.29 16.61 -4.20
CA ASN A 49 -16.49 15.94 -4.68
C ASN A 49 -16.54 14.45 -4.29
N ASN A 50 -15.84 14.07 -3.20
CA ASN A 50 -15.62 12.69 -2.75
C ASN A 50 -14.87 11.82 -3.76
N GLU A 51 -14.20 12.39 -4.76
CA GLU A 51 -13.60 11.64 -5.86
C GLU A 51 -12.08 11.63 -5.76
N VAL A 52 -11.51 10.42 -5.81
CA VAL A 52 -10.07 10.18 -5.97
C VAL A 52 -9.89 9.29 -7.18
N HIS A 53 -8.95 9.64 -8.04
CA HIS A 53 -8.67 8.91 -9.27
C HIS A 53 -7.19 8.62 -9.38
N ILE A 54 -6.82 7.36 -9.55
CA ILE A 54 -5.45 6.87 -9.70
C ILE A 54 -5.35 6.27 -11.10
N PHE A 55 -4.46 6.82 -11.92
CA PHE A 55 -4.20 6.35 -13.27
C PHE A 55 -2.78 5.82 -13.38
N ASN A 56 -2.63 4.54 -13.73
CA ASN A 56 -1.35 3.91 -14.02
C ASN A 56 -0.94 4.20 -15.47
N LYS A 57 0.11 4.99 -15.66
CA LYS A 57 0.59 5.42 -16.99
C LYS A 57 1.26 4.29 -17.78
N LYS A 58 1.73 3.23 -17.10
CA LYS A 58 2.39 2.08 -17.72
C LYS A 58 1.37 1.08 -18.24
N THR A 59 0.41 0.69 -17.40
CA THR A 59 -0.59 -0.34 -17.74
C THR A 59 -1.83 0.25 -18.41
N GLY A 60 -2.11 1.54 -18.17
CA GLY A 60 -3.34 2.20 -18.58
C GLY A 60 -4.53 1.89 -17.67
N GLU A 61 -4.30 1.21 -16.54
CA GLU A 61 -5.36 0.93 -15.57
C GLU A 61 -5.87 2.21 -14.89
N ASP A 62 -7.18 2.20 -14.66
CA ASP A 62 -7.94 3.33 -14.15
C ASP A 62 -8.66 2.93 -12.86
N TYR A 63 -8.23 3.49 -11.73
CA TYR A 63 -8.87 3.25 -10.43
C TYR A 63 -9.61 4.51 -9.98
N LYS A 64 -10.93 4.41 -9.88
CA LYS A 64 -11.79 5.51 -9.46
C LYS A 64 -12.49 5.20 -8.16
N ILE A 65 -12.25 6.05 -7.16
CA ILE A 65 -12.88 6.02 -5.84
C ILE A 65 -13.86 7.19 -5.77
N TRP A 66 -15.13 6.95 -5.41
CA TRP A 66 -16.17 7.98 -5.42
C TRP A 66 -17.33 7.70 -4.46
N GLY A 67 -18.10 8.72 -4.10
CA GLY A 67 -19.33 8.55 -3.30
C GLY A 67 -19.06 8.11 -1.86
N ASP A 68 -19.88 7.19 -1.35
CA ASP A 68 -19.58 6.35 -0.18
C ASP A 68 -18.64 5.23 -0.62
N PRO A 69 -17.34 5.30 -0.29
CA PRO A 69 -16.26 4.97 -1.23
C PRO A 69 -16.46 3.71 -2.07
N HIS A 70 -16.97 3.90 -3.29
CA HIS A 70 -17.05 2.89 -4.33
C HIS A 70 -15.75 2.86 -5.12
N VAL A 71 -15.18 1.68 -5.32
CA VAL A 71 -13.98 1.48 -6.14
C VAL A 71 -14.36 0.84 -7.46
N ASN A 72 -14.13 1.60 -8.54
CA ASN A 72 -14.16 1.10 -9.89
C ASN A 72 -12.74 0.84 -10.38
N ILE A 73 -12.57 -0.27 -11.10
CA ILE A 73 -11.35 -0.63 -11.82
C ILE A 73 -11.71 -0.72 -13.30
N ASP A 74 -11.10 0.11 -14.13
CA ASP A 74 -11.39 0.25 -15.57
C ASP A 74 -12.89 0.46 -15.86
N GLY A 75 -13.53 1.32 -15.06
CA GLY A 75 -14.95 1.65 -15.18
C GLY A 75 -15.92 0.57 -14.68
N LYS A 76 -15.43 -0.56 -14.16
CA LYS A 76 -16.25 -1.60 -13.53
C LYS A 76 -16.14 -1.51 -12.02
N HIS A 77 -17.28 -1.48 -11.34
CA HIS A 77 -17.33 -1.56 -9.88
C HIS A 77 -16.80 -2.92 -9.39
N GLU A 78 -15.90 -2.89 -8.41
CA GLU A 78 -15.26 -4.07 -7.83
C GLU A 78 -15.55 -4.23 -6.32
N PHE A 79 -15.50 -3.15 -5.54
CA PHE A 79 -15.78 -3.18 -4.09
C PHE A 79 -16.02 -1.78 -3.50
N ASP A 80 -16.58 -1.77 -2.30
CA ASP A 80 -16.83 -0.61 -1.44
C ASP A 80 -16.04 -0.71 -0.14
N PHE A 81 -15.58 0.43 0.40
CA PHE A 81 -14.93 0.51 1.71
C PHE A 81 -15.50 1.64 2.59
N TRP A 82 -15.35 1.50 3.91
CA TRP A 82 -15.89 2.42 4.91
C TRP A 82 -14.80 3.11 5.73
N GLY A 83 -13.71 2.39 6.04
CA GLY A 83 -12.62 2.88 6.87
C GLY A 83 -11.45 3.44 6.06
N THR A 84 -10.39 3.81 6.77
CA THR A 84 -9.11 4.15 6.13
C THR A 84 -8.61 2.98 5.30
N THR A 85 -8.25 3.25 4.05
CA THR A 85 -7.78 2.24 3.10
C THR A 85 -6.59 2.78 2.32
N THR A 86 -5.53 1.99 2.22
CA THR A 86 -4.30 2.34 1.50
C THR A 86 -4.16 1.51 0.24
N PHE A 87 -4.00 2.19 -0.89
CA PHE A 87 -3.65 1.59 -2.17
C PHE A 87 -2.13 1.67 -2.34
N ALA A 88 -1.44 0.55 -2.17
CA ALA A 88 0.00 0.43 -2.37
C ALA A 88 0.28 0.07 -3.84
N LEU A 89 0.84 1.02 -4.59
CA LEU A 89 1.07 0.92 -6.01
C LEU A 89 2.41 0.22 -6.32
N GLU A 90 2.59 -0.24 -7.55
CA GLU A 90 3.76 -1.03 -7.97
C GLU A 90 5.09 -0.27 -7.76
N ASP A 91 5.10 1.05 -7.98
CA ASP A 91 6.32 1.86 -7.85
C ASP A 91 6.65 2.31 -6.42
N GLY A 92 5.94 1.76 -5.43
CA GLY A 92 6.09 2.11 -4.02
C GLY A 92 5.29 3.33 -3.59
N THR A 93 4.57 4.01 -4.49
CA THR A 93 3.62 5.04 -4.10
C THR A 93 2.52 4.44 -3.23
N LYS A 94 2.24 5.03 -2.07
CA LYS A 94 1.05 4.70 -1.27
C LYS A 94 0.03 5.82 -1.38
N VAL A 95 -1.23 5.45 -1.55
CA VAL A 95 -2.37 6.37 -1.53
C VAL A 95 -3.31 5.96 -0.41
N THR A 96 -3.19 6.64 0.73
CA THR A 96 -4.00 6.39 1.92
C THR A 96 -5.19 7.32 1.92
N ILE A 97 -6.40 6.75 1.79
CA ILE A 97 -7.67 7.48 1.82
C ILE A 97 -8.28 7.34 3.20
N GLU A 98 -8.36 8.46 3.93
CA GLU A 98 -9.08 8.55 5.19
C GLU A 98 -10.52 8.98 4.95
N THR A 99 -11.44 8.32 5.66
CA THR A 99 -12.87 8.60 5.55
C THR A 99 -13.39 9.35 6.78
N THR A 100 -14.49 10.07 6.58
CA THR A 100 -15.25 10.72 7.66
C THR A 100 -16.74 10.38 7.51
N PRO A 101 -17.55 10.38 8.59
CA PRO A 101 -18.99 10.29 8.46
C PRO A 101 -19.55 11.36 7.51
N TRP A 102 -20.52 10.98 6.69
CA TRP A 102 -21.18 11.90 5.78
C TRP A 102 -22.28 12.69 6.49
N ASN A 103 -22.31 14.01 6.31
CA ASN A 103 -23.31 14.89 6.90
C ASN A 103 -24.74 14.56 6.42
N GLY A 104 -24.89 14.02 5.20
CA GLY A 104 -26.18 13.60 4.67
C GLY A 104 -26.71 12.29 5.27
N ASN A 105 -25.83 11.43 5.77
CA ASN A 105 -26.18 10.18 6.43
C ASN A 105 -25.02 9.72 7.32
N GLN A 106 -25.20 9.79 8.64
CA GLN A 106 -24.15 9.45 9.61
C GLN A 106 -23.75 7.97 9.61
N ASN A 107 -24.53 7.09 8.97
CA ASN A 107 -24.19 5.69 8.79
C ASN A 107 -23.37 5.42 7.52
N ALA A 108 -23.11 6.45 6.72
CA ALA A 108 -22.25 6.41 5.55
C ALA A 108 -20.98 7.21 5.81
N THR A 109 -19.91 6.85 5.12
CA THR A 109 -18.61 7.52 5.16
C THR A 109 -18.26 8.06 3.80
N VAL A 110 -17.45 9.10 3.73
CA VAL A 110 -16.94 9.72 2.49
C VAL A 110 -15.44 9.99 2.62
N ALA A 111 -14.72 9.94 1.50
CA ALA A 111 -13.29 10.24 1.45
C ALA A 111 -13.02 11.71 1.78
N SER A 112 -12.25 11.98 2.84
CA SER A 112 -12.03 13.33 3.38
C SER A 112 -10.60 13.82 3.21
N THR A 113 -9.64 12.92 3.46
CA THR A 113 -8.22 13.22 3.35
C THR A 113 -7.55 12.13 2.51
N VAL A 114 -6.65 12.54 1.63
CA VAL A 114 -5.82 11.64 0.82
C VAL A 114 -4.37 11.96 1.11
N ASN A 115 -3.65 11.02 1.72
CA ASN A 115 -2.21 11.11 1.90
C ASN A 115 -1.53 10.30 0.79
N ILE A 116 -0.58 10.91 0.09
CA ILE A 116 0.20 10.26 -0.95
C ILE A 116 1.67 10.32 -0.53
N THR A 117 2.30 9.16 -0.43
CA THR A 117 3.74 9.03 -0.11
C THR A 117 4.43 8.31 -1.24
N ASN A 118 5.62 8.79 -1.60
CA ASN A 118 6.49 8.19 -2.61
C ASN A 118 7.95 8.50 -2.22
N GLY A 119 8.59 7.56 -1.53
CA GLY A 119 9.90 7.80 -0.90
C GLY A 119 9.86 9.03 0.03
N ASP A 120 10.79 9.97 -0.18
CA ASP A 120 10.89 11.19 0.62
C ASP A 120 9.82 12.24 0.30
N TYR A 121 9.06 12.06 -0.79
CA TYR A 121 7.99 12.95 -1.18
C TYR A 121 6.68 12.53 -0.51
N GLY A 122 6.08 13.44 0.26
CA GLY A 122 4.76 13.26 0.83
C GLY A 122 3.85 14.44 0.52
N VAL A 123 2.57 14.17 0.33
CA VAL A 123 1.55 15.21 0.21
C VAL A 123 0.26 14.77 0.89
N GLN A 124 -0.35 15.70 1.62
CA GLN A 124 -1.67 15.51 2.19
C GLN A 124 -2.66 16.43 1.48
N ILE A 125 -3.74 15.85 0.97
CA ILE A 125 -4.84 16.55 0.32
C ILE A 125 -6.04 16.46 1.27
N LYS A 126 -6.50 17.61 1.79
CA LYS A 126 -7.62 17.72 2.72
C LYS A 126 -8.81 18.40 2.06
N GLY A 127 -10.02 18.13 2.56
CA GLY A 127 -11.25 18.71 2.00
C GLY A 127 -11.66 18.05 0.70
N VAL A 128 -11.40 16.74 0.59
CA VAL A 128 -11.84 15.91 -0.56
C VAL A 128 -13.33 15.60 -0.45
N ASP A 129 -13.87 15.60 0.76
CA ASP A 129 -15.26 15.25 0.99
C ASP A 129 -16.24 16.39 0.64
N THR A 130 -17.50 16.01 0.40
CA THR A 130 -18.59 16.93 0.10
C THR A 130 -19.27 17.50 1.34
N ASN A 131 -18.78 17.22 2.56
CA ASN A 131 -19.37 17.82 3.76
C ASN A 131 -19.16 19.33 3.79
N LYS A 132 -18.06 19.79 3.17
CA LYS A 132 -17.78 21.20 2.95
C LYS A 132 -17.05 21.38 1.61
N VAL A 133 -17.74 21.97 0.65
CA VAL A 133 -17.18 22.28 -0.68
C VAL A 133 -16.37 23.58 -0.62
N GLY A 134 -15.29 23.66 -1.39
CA GLY A 134 -14.44 24.84 -1.51
C GLY A 134 -13.35 24.97 -0.45
N ASP A 135 -13.06 23.92 0.33
CA ASP A 135 -11.95 23.91 1.29
C ASP A 135 -10.83 22.91 0.97
N LEU A 136 -10.84 22.39 -0.26
CA LEU A 136 -9.77 21.57 -0.83
C LEU A 136 -8.42 22.26 -0.70
N LYS A 137 -7.45 21.58 -0.09
CA LYS A 137 -6.11 22.11 0.11
C LYS A 137 -5.05 21.02 0.04
N ILE A 138 -3.89 21.41 -0.48
CA ILE A 138 -2.68 20.59 -0.53
C ILE A 138 -1.73 21.08 0.58
N ASN A 139 -1.32 20.18 1.45
CA ASN A 139 -0.20 20.38 2.37
C ASN A 139 0.95 19.48 1.91
N GLU A 140 1.91 20.05 1.19
CA GLU A 140 3.10 19.31 0.76
C GLU A 140 4.04 19.10 1.95
N ALA A 141 4.52 17.87 2.12
CA ALA A 141 5.56 17.49 3.08
C ALA A 141 6.83 17.10 2.31
N LYS A 142 7.43 18.08 1.61
CA LYS A 142 8.68 17.88 0.85
C LYS A 142 9.82 17.49 1.81
N GLY A 143 10.39 16.30 1.62
CA GLY A 143 11.52 15.79 2.41
C GLY A 143 11.13 15.08 3.72
N TRP A 144 9.84 14.80 3.92
CA TRP A 144 9.32 14.10 5.11
C TRP A 144 8.22 13.09 4.76
N GLY A 145 8.22 12.56 3.53
CA GLY A 145 7.25 11.57 3.06
C GLY A 145 7.11 10.36 3.99
N GLU A 146 8.24 9.80 4.44
CA GLU A 146 8.25 8.73 5.44
C GLU A 146 7.62 9.15 6.78
N THR A 147 7.84 10.40 7.23
CA THR A 147 7.21 10.88 8.47
C THR A 147 5.71 11.08 8.30
N LEU A 148 5.26 11.52 7.13
CA LEU A 148 3.83 11.57 6.82
C LEU A 148 3.25 10.16 6.90
N ASP A 149 3.87 9.19 6.23
CA ASP A 149 3.48 7.77 6.24
C ASP A 149 3.33 7.23 7.68
N TRP A 150 4.34 7.46 8.53
CA TRP A 150 4.34 7.00 9.92
C TRP A 150 3.27 7.67 10.81
N THR A 151 2.78 8.84 10.43
CA THR A 151 1.78 9.58 11.23
C THR A 151 0.33 9.22 10.91
N HIS A 152 0.11 8.42 9.86
CA HIS A 152 -1.21 8.04 9.39
C HIS A 152 -1.36 6.51 9.48
N ASP A 153 -2.50 6.05 9.99
CA ASP A 153 -2.83 4.63 9.97
C ASP A 153 -3.12 4.22 8.52
N ASP A 154 -2.45 3.17 8.03
CA ASP A 154 -2.68 2.67 6.68
C ASP A 154 -4.04 1.97 6.52
N GLY A 155 -4.69 1.62 7.62
CA GLY A 155 -5.97 0.92 7.64
C GLY A 155 -5.87 -0.40 6.87
N ASN A 156 -6.76 -0.59 5.89
CA ASN A 156 -6.71 -1.77 5.03
C ASN A 156 -5.72 -1.55 3.88
N VAL A 157 -4.67 -2.37 3.77
CA VAL A 157 -3.65 -2.23 2.71
C VAL A 157 -3.95 -3.13 1.52
N LEU A 158 -4.14 -2.52 0.35
CA LEU A 158 -4.43 -3.17 -0.92
C LEU A 158 -3.24 -2.96 -1.87
N GLN A 159 -2.55 -4.03 -2.23
CA GLN A 159 -1.39 -4.01 -3.13
C GLN A 159 -1.85 -4.11 -4.58
N GLU A 160 -1.44 -3.17 -5.43
CA GLU A 160 -1.70 -3.25 -6.88
C GLU A 160 -1.14 -4.56 -7.44
N ASN A 161 -1.92 -5.23 -8.28
CA ASN A 161 -1.57 -6.51 -8.86
C ASN A 161 -0.57 -6.31 -10.03
N PRO A 162 0.71 -6.64 -9.91
CA PRO A 162 1.67 -6.38 -10.99
C PRO A 162 1.51 -7.35 -12.17
N ALA A 163 0.73 -8.43 -12.00
CA ALA A 163 0.54 -9.48 -13.00
C ALA A 163 -0.85 -9.45 -13.67
N GLY A 164 -1.69 -8.46 -13.36
CA GLY A 164 -3.04 -8.38 -13.87
C GLY A 164 -3.82 -7.24 -13.26
N LYS A 165 -5.14 -7.25 -13.44
CA LYS A 165 -5.95 -6.10 -13.03
C LYS A 165 -6.24 -6.05 -11.54
N GLY A 166 -6.31 -4.82 -11.02
CA GLY A 166 -6.82 -4.49 -9.69
C GLY A 166 -5.86 -4.80 -8.55
N PHE A 167 -6.40 -5.23 -7.40
CA PHE A 167 -5.63 -5.31 -6.15
C PHE A 167 -5.61 -6.73 -5.55
N LEU A 168 -4.50 -7.02 -4.90
CA LEU A 168 -4.26 -8.17 -4.05
C LEU A 168 -4.07 -7.68 -2.62
N ALA A 169 -4.33 -8.56 -1.66
CA ALA A 169 -4.04 -8.26 -0.27
C ALA A 169 -3.63 -9.53 0.46
N VAL A 170 -3.02 -9.38 1.63
CA VAL A 170 -2.61 -10.50 2.47
C VAL A 170 -3.55 -10.60 3.65
N ASP A 171 -4.12 -11.79 3.86
CA ASP A 171 -4.98 -12.04 5.03
C ASP A 171 -4.15 -12.29 6.30
N ALA A 172 -4.85 -12.39 7.43
CA ALA A 172 -4.21 -12.61 8.73
C ALA A 172 -3.40 -13.92 8.84
N ASP A 173 -3.61 -14.87 7.91
CA ASP A 173 -2.88 -16.12 7.84
C ASP A 173 -1.67 -16.04 6.86
N GLY A 174 -1.38 -14.85 6.33
CA GLY A 174 -0.28 -14.62 5.39
C GLY A 174 -0.58 -15.05 3.97
N LYS A 175 -1.84 -15.34 3.61
CA LYS A 175 -2.20 -15.78 2.27
C LYS A 175 -2.58 -14.61 1.38
N ILE A 176 -2.09 -14.65 0.15
CA ILE A 176 -2.48 -13.70 -0.90
C ILE A 176 -3.93 -13.99 -1.31
N GLN A 177 -4.77 -12.97 -1.23
CA GLN A 177 -6.16 -12.98 -1.64
C GLN A 177 -6.37 -11.95 -2.74
N LYS A 178 -7.29 -12.24 -3.66
CA LYS A 178 -7.84 -11.21 -4.54
C LYS A 178 -8.70 -10.28 -3.69
N VAL A 179 -8.56 -8.97 -3.90
CA VAL A 179 -9.45 -7.99 -3.26
C VAL A 179 -10.79 -7.99 -3.99
N ASP A 180 -11.84 -8.28 -3.25
CA ASP A 180 -13.24 -8.20 -3.65
C ASP A 180 -14.09 -7.70 -2.46
N GLN A 181 -15.40 -7.50 -2.66
CA GLN A 181 -16.28 -7.03 -1.59
C GLN A 181 -16.26 -7.93 -0.34
N ASN A 182 -16.08 -9.25 -0.50
CA ASN A 182 -16.06 -10.17 0.63
C ASN A 182 -14.78 -10.05 1.45
N TYR A 183 -13.64 -9.83 0.78
CA TYR A 183 -12.39 -9.48 1.44
C TYR A 183 -12.55 -8.19 2.25
N ILE A 184 -13.07 -7.12 1.63
CA ILE A 184 -13.24 -5.83 2.30
C ILE A 184 -14.20 -5.93 3.48
N ASN A 185 -15.35 -6.59 3.32
CA ASN A 185 -16.32 -6.75 4.41
C ASN A 185 -15.72 -7.43 5.66
N LYS A 186 -14.71 -8.29 5.48
CA LYS A 186 -14.02 -8.98 6.57
C LYS A 186 -12.90 -8.16 7.20
N THR A 187 -12.29 -7.26 6.44
CA THR A 187 -11.03 -6.59 6.81
C THR A 187 -11.21 -5.12 7.16
N ASP A 188 -12.27 -4.48 6.67
CA ASP A 188 -12.56 -3.07 6.94
C ASP A 188 -12.82 -2.84 8.43
N LEU A 189 -11.97 -1.99 9.03
CA LEU A 189 -11.98 -1.72 10.47
C LEU A 189 -13.20 -0.89 10.89
N GLN A 190 -13.70 -0.02 10.02
CA GLN A 190 -14.83 0.85 10.31
C GLN A 190 -16.15 0.07 10.24
N LEU A 191 -16.34 -0.76 9.22
CA LEU A 191 -17.50 -1.65 9.08
C LEU A 191 -17.58 -2.66 10.23
N ASN A 192 -16.41 -3.10 10.73
CA ASN A 192 -16.31 -4.07 11.81
C ASN A 192 -16.09 -3.44 13.19
N ALA A 193 -16.22 -2.11 13.30
CA ALA A 193 -16.10 -1.41 14.57
C ALA A 193 -17.03 -2.02 15.64
N GLY A 194 -16.47 -2.35 16.80
CA GLY A 194 -17.20 -2.96 17.92
C GLY A 194 -17.44 -4.46 17.82
N LYS A 195 -17.03 -5.14 16.74
CA LYS A 195 -16.93 -6.61 16.70
C LYS A 195 -15.61 -7.05 17.36
N PRO A 196 -15.54 -8.21 18.02
CA PRO A 196 -14.27 -8.74 18.50
C PRO A 196 -13.34 -8.94 17.29
N ALA A 197 -12.35 -8.07 17.15
CA ALA A 197 -11.37 -8.16 16.10
C ALA A 197 -10.57 -9.46 16.28
N LYS A 198 -10.39 -10.24 15.21
CA LYS A 198 -9.14 -10.99 15.11
C LYS A 198 -8.05 -9.92 15.02
N PRO A 199 -6.99 -9.94 15.84
CA PRO A 199 -5.93 -8.96 15.72
C PRO A 199 -5.39 -9.02 14.30
N VAL A 200 -5.61 -7.94 13.55
CA VAL A 200 -4.89 -7.68 12.31
C VAL A 200 -3.57 -7.09 12.79
N ASP A 201 -2.50 -7.88 12.71
CA ASP A 201 -1.16 -7.36 12.95
C ASP A 201 -0.83 -6.46 11.75
N GLN A 202 -1.01 -5.14 11.90
CA GLN A 202 -0.63 -4.14 10.88
C GLN A 202 0.83 -4.35 10.44
N GLY A 203 1.72 -4.67 11.39
CA GLY A 203 3.11 -5.03 11.09
C GLY A 203 3.27 -6.34 10.33
N ALA A 204 2.29 -7.25 10.31
CA ALA A 204 2.28 -8.42 9.44
C ALA A 204 1.75 -8.09 8.04
N GLN A 205 0.79 -7.17 7.91
CA GLN A 205 0.35 -6.69 6.59
C GLN A 205 1.44 -5.86 5.91
N ASP A 206 2.14 -5.00 6.64
CA ASP A 206 3.27 -4.21 6.12
C ASP A 206 4.41 -5.13 5.69
N ARG A 207 4.83 -6.08 6.55
CA ARG A 207 5.85 -7.08 6.20
C ARG A 207 5.43 -7.97 5.03
N ALA A 208 4.14 -8.26 4.90
CA ALA A 208 3.63 -9.08 3.81
C ALA A 208 3.51 -8.28 2.51
N ALA A 209 3.15 -7.00 2.57
CA ALA A 209 3.22 -6.08 1.44
C ALA A 209 4.66 -5.90 0.97
N ASP A 210 5.60 -5.72 1.90
CA ASP A 210 7.03 -5.66 1.63
C ASP A 210 7.55 -6.98 1.06
N PHE A 211 7.13 -8.13 1.59
CA PHE A 211 7.46 -9.44 1.02
C PHE A 211 6.93 -9.60 -0.40
N VAL A 212 5.69 -9.18 -0.67
CA VAL A 212 5.08 -9.26 -2.00
C VAL A 212 5.81 -8.33 -2.97
N LYS A 213 6.13 -7.09 -2.56
CA LYS A 213 6.94 -6.14 -3.32
C LYS A 213 8.34 -6.68 -3.60
N ASP A 214 9.03 -7.20 -2.59
CA ASP A 214 10.36 -7.80 -2.72
C ASP A 214 10.33 -8.99 -3.67
N LEU A 215 9.36 -9.88 -3.52
CA LEU A 215 9.16 -11.02 -4.39
C LEU A 215 8.99 -10.59 -5.85
N PHE A 216 8.12 -9.61 -6.12
CA PHE A 216 7.91 -9.12 -7.48
C PHE A 216 9.12 -8.35 -8.03
N SER A 217 9.81 -7.56 -7.19
CA SER A 217 11.02 -6.84 -7.58
C SER A 217 12.15 -7.81 -8.00
N MET A 218 12.28 -8.95 -7.31
CA MET A 218 13.24 -10.01 -7.66
C MET A 218 12.94 -10.68 -9.02
N PHE A 219 11.68 -10.70 -9.46
CA PHE A 219 11.28 -11.27 -10.76
C PHE A 219 11.23 -10.25 -11.90
N SER A 220 11.15 -8.94 -11.61
CA SER A 220 11.22 -7.88 -12.63
C SER A 220 12.55 -7.84 -13.40
N GLY A 221 13.63 -8.36 -12.81
CA GLY A 221 14.95 -8.49 -13.44
C GLY A 221 15.15 -9.74 -14.31
N LEU A 222 14.17 -10.65 -14.37
CA LEU A 222 14.29 -11.94 -15.06
C LEU A 222 13.08 -12.15 -15.98
N LEU A 223 13.10 -11.47 -17.14
CA LEU A 223 12.12 -11.70 -18.19
C LEU A 223 12.13 -13.18 -18.62
N SER A 224 10.94 -13.79 -18.63
CA SER A 224 10.56 -15.11 -19.16
C SER A 224 10.84 -16.35 -18.30
N ALA A 225 10.01 -16.56 -17.29
CA ALA A 225 9.48 -17.90 -17.03
C ALA A 225 7.99 -17.79 -16.67
N SER A 226 7.17 -18.48 -17.45
CA SER A 226 5.71 -18.56 -17.33
C SER A 226 5.23 -18.79 -15.89
N PHE A 227 4.60 -17.77 -15.30
CA PHE A 227 3.83 -17.86 -14.06
C PHE A 227 2.44 -18.45 -14.33
N THR A 228 2.38 -19.68 -14.82
CA THR A 228 1.12 -20.42 -14.95
C THR A 228 1.14 -21.57 -13.96
N GLY A 229 0.47 -21.39 -12.82
CA GLY A 229 0.04 -22.44 -11.89
C GLY A 229 1.09 -23.01 -10.91
N ALA A 230 2.38 -23.07 -11.25
CA ALA A 230 3.37 -23.74 -10.40
C ALA A 230 3.82 -22.91 -9.17
N PHE A 231 3.88 -21.58 -9.31
CA PHE A 231 4.36 -20.69 -8.24
C PHE A 231 3.35 -20.55 -7.09
N LEU A 232 2.05 -20.45 -7.41
CA LEU A 232 0.98 -20.53 -6.40
C LEU A 232 0.94 -21.90 -5.70
N GLY A 233 1.28 -22.97 -6.42
CA GLY A 233 1.38 -24.32 -5.86
C GLY A 233 2.55 -24.49 -4.87
N ALA A 234 3.71 -23.91 -5.15
CA ALA A 234 4.89 -24.00 -4.28
C ALA A 234 4.74 -23.17 -2.99
N LEU A 235 4.10 -21.99 -3.06
CA LEU A 235 3.75 -21.21 -1.87
C LEU A 235 2.68 -21.92 -1.03
N ALA A 236 1.66 -22.52 -1.65
CA ALA A 236 0.66 -23.32 -0.95
C ALA A 236 1.26 -24.58 -0.29
N ALA A 237 2.21 -25.26 -0.95
CA ALA A 237 2.86 -26.46 -0.44
C ALA A 237 3.85 -26.21 0.71
N SER A 238 4.32 -24.97 0.89
CA SER A 238 5.17 -24.60 2.03
C SER A 238 4.40 -24.40 3.34
N SER A 239 3.06 -24.39 3.28
CA SER A 239 2.17 -24.21 4.44
C SER A 239 1.64 -25.51 5.04
N GLU A 240 2.06 -26.68 4.53
CA GLU A 240 1.69 -27.95 5.14
C GLU A 240 2.64 -28.28 6.29
N SER A 241 2.20 -27.94 7.50
CA SER A 241 2.80 -28.36 8.75
C SER A 241 2.91 -29.88 8.80
N ARG A 242 4.13 -30.41 8.64
CA ARG A 242 4.45 -31.77 9.08
C ARG A 242 4.45 -31.81 10.60
N GLU A 243 3.41 -32.39 11.18
CA GLU A 243 3.51 -33.00 12.51
C GLU A 243 4.59 -34.11 12.51
N PRO A 244 5.24 -34.37 13.65
CA PRO A 244 6.40 -35.26 13.71
C PRO A 244 5.91 -36.72 13.63
N ALA A 245 6.02 -37.32 12.45
CA ALA A 245 5.88 -38.77 12.32
C ALA A 245 7.05 -39.45 13.05
N ALA A 246 6.68 -40.30 14.01
CA ALA A 246 7.57 -41.22 14.68
C ALA A 246 8.44 -42.01 13.69
N ARG A 247 9.66 -42.30 14.12
CA ARG A 247 10.64 -43.17 13.46
C ARG A 247 9.97 -44.34 12.72
N ASP A 248 10.21 -44.42 11.43
CA ASP A 248 10.42 -45.72 10.79
C ASP A 248 11.57 -45.62 9.79
N ALA A 249 12.53 -46.53 9.95
CA ALA A 249 13.75 -46.59 9.20
C ALA A 249 13.51 -47.49 8.00
N ASN A 250 13.54 -46.97 6.76
CA ASN A 250 13.90 -47.77 5.60
C ASN A 250 14.24 -46.92 4.36
N ARG A 251 15.51 -47.04 3.96
CA ARG A 251 16.09 -46.95 2.61
C ARG A 251 15.46 -46.00 1.58
N PHE A 252 16.21 -44.97 1.20
CA PHE A 252 16.23 -44.47 -0.18
C PHE A 252 17.67 -44.39 -0.69
N SER A 253 17.89 -45.05 -1.83
CA SER A 253 19.14 -45.03 -2.61
C SER A 253 19.14 -43.78 -3.48
N LEU A 254 20.19 -42.95 -3.38
CA LEU A 254 20.39 -41.80 -4.27
C LEU A 254 21.20 -42.26 -5.48
N THR A 255 20.57 -42.33 -6.66
CA THR A 255 21.29 -42.46 -7.93
C THR A 255 21.48 -41.07 -8.52
N PHE A 256 22.72 -40.59 -8.54
CA PHE A 256 23.08 -39.38 -9.29
C PHE A 256 23.26 -39.74 -10.78
N VAL A 257 22.50 -39.09 -11.65
CA VAL A 257 22.82 -39.03 -13.09
C VAL A 257 23.50 -37.70 -13.35
N ARG A 258 24.78 -37.76 -13.74
CA ARG A 258 25.57 -36.63 -14.21
C ARG A 258 25.28 -36.45 -15.71
N LEU A 259 24.80 -35.28 -16.12
CA LEU A 259 24.77 -34.88 -17.52
C LEU A 259 25.92 -33.91 -17.73
N ASP A 260 26.91 -34.35 -18.51
CA ASP A 260 27.99 -33.50 -18.99
C ASP A 260 27.51 -32.77 -20.25
N PHE A 261 27.78 -31.47 -20.31
CA PHE A 261 27.86 -30.68 -21.55
C PHE A 261 29.31 -30.24 -21.72
#